data_AF-A0A520EQL4-F1
#
_entry.id   AF-A0A520EQL4-F1
#
_cell.length_a   1.000
_cell.length_b   1.000
_cell.length_c   1.000
_cell.angle_alpha   90.00
_cell.angle_beta   90.00
_cell.angle_gamma   90.00
#
_symmetry.space_group_name_H-M   'P 1'
#
loop_
_entity.id
_entity.type
_entity.pdbx_description
1 polymer ?
#
loop_
_entity_poly.entity_id
_entity_poly.type
_entity_poly.pdbx_seq_one_letter_code
_entity_poly.pdbx_strand_id
1 'polypeptide(L)'
;MKAHHPWRVESAAFFKNHYSVEERANGLTQLRVIDRKTGTAEAIKFPDPAYVVELGTNAEYDTNELRYTYSSLNRPSSTFDYNTATKQSTLRKQRETPNLDPSQYVSERFWAPARDGAQIPVSIVYKKGLAKDGRAPLYQYGYG
;
A
#
# COMPACT_ATOMS: atom_id res chain seq x y z
N MET A 1 -19.65 2.26 24.21
CA MET A 1 -18.89 3.09 23.25
C MET A 1 -18.83 2.33 21.94
N LYS A 2 -19.31 2.90 20.83
CA LYS A 2 -19.25 2.23 19.52
C LYS A 2 -17.77 2.03 19.17
N ALA A 3 -17.39 0.80 18.84
CA ALA A 3 -16.04 0.50 18.37
C ALA A 3 -15.73 1.42 17.20
N HIS A 4 -14.76 2.33 17.36
CA HIS A 4 -14.15 2.98 16.21
C HIS A 4 -13.55 1.84 15.38
N HIS A 5 -14.12 1.60 14.22
CA HIS A 5 -13.52 0.73 13.22
C HIS A 5 -12.09 1.26 12.99
N PRO A 6 -11.03 0.44 13.16
CA PRO A 6 -9.61 0.87 13.10
C PRO A 6 -9.12 1.34 11.71
N TRP A 7 -10.04 1.70 10.83
CA TRP A 7 -9.85 1.94 9.41
C TRP A 7 -10.59 3.22 9.02
N ARG A 8 -9.89 4.10 8.31
CA ARG A 8 -10.44 5.31 7.70
C ARG A 8 -10.65 5.04 6.21
N VAL A 9 -11.87 5.18 5.70
CA VAL A 9 -12.12 5.13 4.25
C VAL A 9 -11.61 6.43 3.61
N GLU A 10 -10.81 6.31 2.56
CA GLU A 10 -10.23 7.45 1.81
C GLU A 10 -10.96 7.64 0.48
N SER A 11 -11.28 6.55 -0.22
CA SER A 11 -11.98 6.59 -1.50
C SER A 11 -12.71 5.28 -1.80
N ALA A 12 -13.56 5.26 -2.82
CA ALA A 12 -14.22 4.06 -3.31
C ALA A 12 -14.45 4.11 -4.83
N ALA A 13 -14.43 2.95 -5.46
CA ALA A 13 -14.78 2.76 -6.87
C ALA A 13 -15.89 1.70 -6.99
N PHE A 14 -16.89 1.95 -7.83
CA PHE A 14 -18.07 1.10 -7.97
C PHE A 14 -18.15 0.50 -9.37
N PHE A 15 -18.43 -0.79 -9.43
CA PHE A 15 -18.55 -1.57 -10.65
C PHE A 15 -19.87 -2.36 -10.62
N LYS A 16 -20.25 -2.96 -11.75
CA LYS A 16 -21.49 -3.73 -11.85
C LYS A 16 -21.62 -4.83 -10.81
N ASN A 17 -20.56 -5.61 -10.60
CA ASN A 17 -20.59 -6.82 -9.74
C ASN A 17 -19.80 -6.67 -8.43
N HIS A 18 -18.95 -5.65 -8.30
CA HIS A 18 -18.12 -5.43 -7.12
C HIS A 18 -17.97 -3.93 -6.82
N TYR A 19 -17.46 -3.59 -5.65
CA TYR A 19 -16.94 -2.26 -5.37
C TYR A 19 -15.64 -2.39 -4.60
N SER A 20 -14.77 -1.41 -4.74
CA SER A 20 -13.49 -1.37 -4.09
C SER A 20 -13.39 -0.16 -3.19
N VAL A 21 -12.76 -0.33 -2.05
CA VAL A 21 -12.54 0.72 -1.05
C VAL A 21 -11.06 0.87 -0.81
N GLU A 22 -10.60 2.11 -0.84
CA GLU A 22 -9.29 2.51 -0.37
C GLU A 22 -9.41 2.97 1.08
N GLU A 23 -8.64 2.34 1.95
CA GLU A 23 -8.80 2.50 3.39
C GLU A 23 -7.43 2.62 4.03
N ARG A 24 -7.31 3.44 5.08
CA ARG A 24 -6.11 3.53 5.89
C ARG A 24 -6.31 2.84 7.22
N ALA A 25 -5.50 1.83 7.48
CA ALA A 25 -5.45 1.12 8.74
C ALA A 25 -4.00 1.00 9.20
N ASN A 26 -3.76 1.20 10.50
CA ASN A 26 -2.43 1.11 11.10
C ASN A 26 -1.38 1.92 10.31
N GLY A 27 -1.72 3.10 9.79
CA GLY A 27 -0.82 3.98 9.04
C GLY A 27 -0.53 3.61 7.57
N LEU A 28 -1.12 2.54 7.02
CA LEU A 28 -0.97 2.16 5.60
C LEU A 28 -2.32 2.24 4.87
N THR A 29 -2.27 2.69 3.62
CA THR A 29 -3.36 2.52 2.66
C THR A 29 -3.50 1.04 2.27
N GLN A 30 -4.72 0.59 2.07
CA GLN A 30 -5.08 -0.77 1.70
C GLN A 30 -6.23 -0.70 0.69
N LEU A 31 -6.28 -1.68 -0.22
CA LEU A 31 -7.42 -1.86 -1.11
C LEU A 31 -8.16 -3.12 -0.70
N ARG A 32 -9.47 -3.00 -0.55
CA ARG A 32 -10.37 -4.16 -0.44
C ARG A 32 -11.34 -4.17 -1.60
N VAL A 33 -11.57 -5.35 -2.16
CA VAL A 33 -12.60 -5.62 -3.17
C VAL A 33 -13.75 -6.33 -2.47
N ILE A 34 -14.96 -5.83 -2.68
CA ILE A 34 -16.17 -6.36 -2.08
C ILE A 34 -17.12 -6.79 -3.19
N ASP A 35 -17.50 -8.06 -3.18
CA ASP A 35 -18.52 -8.60 -4.07
C ASP A 35 -19.91 -8.05 -3.68
N ARG A 36 -20.65 -7.51 -4.65
CA ARG A 36 -21.93 -6.84 -4.39
C ARG A 36 -23.05 -7.80 -4.04
N LYS A 37 -22.98 -9.06 -4.48
CA LYS A 37 -24.05 -10.04 -4.29
C LYS A 37 -23.93 -10.74 -2.93
N THR A 38 -22.71 -11.09 -2.57
CA THR A 38 -22.40 -11.89 -1.37
C THR A 38 -21.94 -11.02 -0.20
N GLY A 39 -21.46 -9.81 -0.45
CA GLY A 39 -20.82 -8.97 0.57
C GLY A 39 -19.43 -9.45 0.99
N THR A 40 -18.90 -10.48 0.33
CA THR A 40 -17.56 -11.01 0.61
C THR A 40 -16.52 -9.95 0.31
N ALA A 41 -15.67 -9.65 1.29
CA ALA A 41 -14.62 -8.65 1.17
C ALA A 41 -13.24 -9.30 1.22
N GLU A 42 -12.35 -8.93 0.30
CA GLU A 42 -10.99 -9.44 0.20
C GLU A 42 -9.99 -8.30 0.03
N ALA A 43 -8.91 -8.33 0.82
CA ALA A 43 -7.83 -7.36 0.70
C ALA A 43 -6.85 -7.77 -0.41
N ILE A 44 -6.43 -6.80 -1.22
CA ILE A 44 -5.31 -6.99 -2.15
C ILE A 44 -4.02 -7.00 -1.32
N LYS A 45 -3.21 -8.04 -1.49
CA LYS A 45 -1.96 -8.23 -0.74
C LYS A 45 -0.78 -7.61 -1.48
N PHE A 46 0.09 -6.97 -0.72
CA PHE A 46 1.30 -6.33 -1.24
C PHE A 46 2.56 -6.92 -0.60
N PRO A 47 3.68 -6.98 -1.33
CA PRO A 47 4.88 -7.68 -0.86
C PRO A 47 5.70 -6.89 0.16
N ASP A 48 5.50 -5.57 0.26
CA ASP A 48 6.33 -4.71 1.12
C ASP A 48 5.69 -4.42 2.48
N PRO A 49 6.50 -4.29 3.55
CA PRO A 49 5.99 -3.93 4.88
C PRO A 49 5.59 -2.46 4.99
N ALA A 50 6.16 -1.59 4.15
CA ALA A 50 5.86 -0.16 4.06
C ALA A 50 5.64 0.22 2.59
N TYR A 51 4.41 0.59 2.25
CA TYR A 51 3.98 0.90 0.90
C TYR A 51 2.85 1.93 0.90
N VAL A 52 2.52 2.42 -0.30
CA VAL A 52 1.33 3.20 -0.58
C VAL A 52 0.61 2.55 -1.75
N VAL A 53 -0.71 2.49 -1.66
CA VAL A 53 -1.61 2.04 -2.73
C VAL A 53 -2.76 3.03 -2.84
N GLU A 54 -3.13 3.40 -4.05
CA GLU A 54 -4.21 4.35 -4.32
C GLU A 54 -5.08 3.81 -5.45
N LEU A 55 -6.39 4.07 -5.39
CA LEU A 55 -7.28 3.78 -6.51
C LEU A 55 -6.88 4.63 -7.73
N GLY A 56 -6.76 3.97 -8.88
CA GLY A 56 -6.50 4.65 -10.15
C GLY A 56 -7.79 5.04 -10.86
N THR A 57 -7.66 5.48 -12.11
CA THR A 57 -8.81 5.76 -12.97
C THR A 57 -9.48 4.46 -13.42
N ASN A 58 -10.76 4.32 -13.08
CA ASN A 58 -11.61 3.17 -13.39
C ASN A 58 -12.87 3.66 -14.13
N ALA A 59 -12.77 3.82 -15.44
CA ALA A 59 -13.83 4.45 -16.25
C ALA A 59 -14.90 3.46 -16.75
N GLU A 60 -14.56 2.19 -16.86
CA GLU A 60 -15.49 1.15 -17.33
C GLU A 60 -16.28 0.58 -16.14
N TYR A 61 -17.61 0.58 -16.22
CA TYR A 61 -18.47 0.12 -15.12
C TYR A 61 -18.70 -1.39 -15.15
N ASP A 62 -18.82 -1.97 -16.35
CA ASP A 62 -19.06 -3.40 -16.55
C ASP A 62 -17.73 -4.13 -16.83
N THR A 63 -16.86 -4.14 -15.82
CA THR A 63 -15.56 -4.80 -15.88
C THR A 63 -15.27 -5.56 -14.58
N ASN A 64 -14.35 -6.51 -14.67
CA ASN A 64 -13.75 -7.20 -13.52
C ASN A 64 -12.36 -6.65 -13.17
N GLU A 65 -11.87 -5.66 -13.92
CA GLU A 65 -10.54 -5.06 -13.73
C GLU A 65 -10.62 -3.84 -12.82
N LEU A 66 -9.81 -3.85 -11.76
CA LEU A 66 -9.61 -2.71 -10.86
C LEU A 66 -8.21 -2.14 -11.10
N ARG A 67 -8.14 -0.90 -11.58
CA ARG A 67 -6.89 -0.16 -11.71
C ARG A 67 -6.49 0.50 -10.39
N TYR A 68 -5.22 0.32 -10.02
CA TYR A 68 -4.60 0.99 -8.88
C TYR A 68 -3.14 1.35 -9.13
N THR A 69 -2.61 2.28 -8.35
CA THR A 69 -1.18 2.58 -8.29
C THR A 69 -0.59 2.00 -7.01
N TYR A 70 0.66 1.55 -7.09
CA TYR A 70 1.41 1.00 -5.97
C TYR A 70 2.82 1.55 -5.97
N SER A 71 3.36 1.87 -4.80
CA SER A 71 4.77 2.18 -4.63
C SER A 71 5.23 1.82 -3.22
N SER A 72 6.54 1.62 -3.05
CA SER A 72 7.16 1.43 -1.73
C SER A 72 8.51 2.14 -1.69
N LEU A 73 9.15 2.18 -0.52
CA LEU A 73 10.40 2.94 -0.38
C LEU A 73 11.54 2.42 -1.28
N ASN A 74 11.50 1.15 -1.70
CA ASN A 74 12.50 0.56 -2.58
C ASN A 74 11.97 0.19 -3.98
N ARG A 75 10.68 0.40 -4.27
CA ARG A 75 10.09 0.12 -5.59
C ARG A 75 9.47 1.37 -6.20
N PRO A 76 9.76 1.65 -7.48
CA PRO A 76 9.17 2.78 -8.17
C PRO A 76 7.64 2.62 -8.26
N SER A 77 6.95 3.74 -8.47
CA SER A 77 5.51 3.73 -8.68
C SER A 77 5.14 2.93 -9.92
N SER A 78 4.16 2.04 -9.76
CA SER A 78 3.64 1.17 -10.81
C SER A 78 2.12 1.21 -10.83
N THR A 79 1.55 1.19 -12.03
CA THR A 79 0.12 1.03 -12.29
C THR A 79 -0.17 -0.43 -12.61
N PHE A 80 -1.16 -1.00 -11.93
CA PHE A 80 -1.62 -2.36 -12.12
C PHE A 80 -3.11 -2.38 -12.44
N ASP A 81 -3.52 -3.39 -13.19
CA ASP A 81 -4.92 -3.82 -13.26
C ASP A 81 -5.06 -5.13 -12.49
N TYR A 82 -5.94 -5.16 -11.49
CA TYR A 82 -6.29 -6.34 -10.71
C TYR A 82 -7.57 -6.96 -11.24
N ASN A 83 -7.48 -8.21 -11.71
CA ASN A 83 -8.65 -8.96 -12.12
C ASN A 83 -9.31 -9.58 -10.88
N THR A 84 -10.52 -9.13 -10.57
CA THR A 84 -11.28 -9.56 -9.38
C THR A 84 -11.72 -11.02 -9.42
N ALA A 85 -11.81 -11.63 -10.61
CA ALA A 85 -12.18 -13.05 -10.75
C ALA A 85 -10.98 -13.99 -10.55
N THR A 86 -9.82 -13.66 -11.15
CA THR A 86 -8.60 -14.49 -11.06
C THR A 86 -7.71 -14.12 -9.88
N LYS A 87 -7.94 -12.95 -9.28
CA LYS A 87 -7.14 -12.36 -8.19
C LYS A 87 -5.69 -12.07 -8.57
N GLN A 88 -5.46 -11.76 -9.85
CA GLN A 88 -4.13 -11.49 -10.39
C GLN A 88 -3.99 -10.02 -10.77
N SER A 89 -2.85 -9.43 -10.41
CA SER A 89 -2.47 -8.09 -10.84
C SER A 89 -1.56 -8.16 -12.08
N THR A 90 -1.94 -7.44 -13.13
CA THR A 90 -1.13 -7.27 -14.34
C THR A 90 -0.48 -5.90 -14.33
N LEU A 91 0.85 -5.84 -14.46
CA LEU A 91 1.58 -4.58 -14.58
C LEU A 91 1.23 -3.88 -15.90
N ARG A 92 0.83 -2.61 -15.83
CA ARG A 92 0.52 -1.78 -17.01
C ARG A 92 1.58 -0.73 -17.29
N LYS A 93 2.11 -0.13 -16.23
CA LYS A 93 3.13 0.91 -16.32
C LYS A 93 3.97 0.89 -15.07
N GLN A 94 5.27 1.13 -15.22
CA GLN A 94 6.17 1.41 -14.11
C GLN A 94 6.91 2.70 -14.42
N ARG A 95 7.11 3.56 -13.42
CA ARG A 95 7.99 4.72 -13.54
C ARG A 95 9.41 4.23 -13.81
N GLU A 96 10.01 4.71 -14.88
CA GLU A 96 11.41 4.43 -15.18
C GLU A 96 12.32 5.08 -14.13
N THR A 97 13.20 4.28 -13.56
CA THR A 97 14.21 4.71 -12.59
C THR A 97 15.54 4.08 -12.98
N PRO A 98 16.30 4.71 -13.89
CA PRO A 98 17.60 4.19 -14.31
C PRO A 98 18.50 3.94 -13.10
N ASN A 99 19.26 2.85 -13.13
CA ASN A 99 20.23 2.47 -12.10
C ASN A 99 19.64 2.12 -10.71
N LEU A 100 18.33 1.95 -10.60
CA LEU A 100 17.71 1.38 -9.40
C LEU A 100 17.57 -0.14 -9.53
N ASP A 101 18.27 -0.88 -8.66
CA ASP A 101 17.99 -2.28 -8.39
C ASP A 101 17.30 -2.40 -7.02
N PRO A 102 15.96 -2.62 -6.97
CA PRO A 102 15.22 -2.75 -5.72
C PRO A 102 15.76 -3.84 -4.78
N SER A 103 16.40 -4.88 -5.32
CA SER A 103 16.92 -6.00 -4.54
C SER A 103 18.12 -5.63 -3.66
N GLN A 104 18.76 -4.50 -3.97
CA GLN A 104 19.86 -3.95 -3.18
C GLN A 104 19.40 -3.18 -1.94
N TYR A 105 18.10 -2.98 -1.75
CA TYR A 105 17.55 -2.18 -0.66
C TYR A 105 16.56 -2.99 0.17
N VAL A 106 16.61 -2.77 1.48
CA VAL A 106 15.66 -3.31 2.44
C VAL A 106 14.74 -2.18 2.88
N SER A 107 13.43 -2.43 2.83
CA SER A 107 12.41 -1.58 3.42
C SER A 107 11.87 -2.28 4.66
N GLU A 108 11.87 -1.59 5.79
CA GLU A 108 11.34 -2.10 7.05
C GLU A 108 10.28 -1.13 7.59
N ARG A 109 9.38 -1.70 8.41
CA ARG A 109 8.40 -0.93 9.16
C ARG A 109 8.42 -1.37 10.61
N PHE A 110 8.50 -0.42 11.52
CA PHE A 110 8.51 -0.68 12.96
C PHE A 110 7.66 0.35 13.70
N TRP A 111 7.38 0.08 14.96
CA TRP A 111 6.65 0.97 15.85
C TRP A 111 7.60 1.52 16.90
N ALA A 112 7.74 2.84 16.95
CA ALA A 112 8.52 3.54 17.95
C ALA A 112 7.60 4.03 19.06
N PRO A 113 7.91 3.78 20.35
CA PRO A 113 7.12 4.32 21.45
C PRO A 113 7.36 5.84 21.59
N ALA A 114 6.27 6.59 21.69
CA ALA A 114 6.27 7.99 22.07
C ALA A 114 6.41 8.15 23.60
N ARG A 115 6.61 9.40 24.04
CA ARG A 115 6.77 9.73 25.48
C ARG A 115 5.54 9.37 26.32
N ASP A 116 4.36 9.40 25.72
CA ASP A 116 3.07 9.05 26.32
C ASP A 116 2.70 7.56 26.10
N GLY A 117 3.58 6.78 25.49
CA GLY A 117 3.36 5.36 25.18
C GLY A 117 2.64 5.09 23.86
N ALA A 118 2.19 6.12 23.14
CA ALA A 118 1.60 5.94 21.81
C ALA A 118 2.60 5.29 20.85
N GLN A 119 2.14 4.38 19.99
CA GLN A 119 2.99 3.71 19.01
C GLN A 119 3.02 4.53 17.71
N ILE A 120 4.20 5.03 17.34
CA ILE A 120 4.43 5.80 16.12
C ILE A 120 4.96 4.85 15.04
N PRO A 121 4.26 4.66 13.91
CA PRO A 121 4.77 3.84 12.83
C PRO A 121 5.90 4.57 12.10
N VAL A 122 7.02 3.89 11.92
CA VAL A 122 8.18 4.39 11.17
C VAL A 122 8.46 3.45 10.02
N SER A 123 8.64 4.03 8.83
CA SER A 123 9.09 3.32 7.63
C SER A 123 10.53 3.73 7.35
N ILE A 124 11.41 2.77 7.10
CA ILE A 124 12.82 3.01 6.82
C ILE A 124 13.26 2.22 5.59
N VAL A 125 14.19 2.80 4.82
CA VAL A 125 14.85 2.13 3.71
C VAL A 125 16.36 2.34 3.80
N TYR A 126 17.11 1.29 3.49
CA TYR A 126 18.57 1.33 3.50
C TYR A 126 19.15 0.25 2.57
N LYS A 127 20.43 0.39 2.22
CA LYS A 127 21.14 -0.58 1.37
C LYS A 127 21.36 -1.90 2.12
N LYS A 128 21.10 -3.03 1.47
CA LYS A 128 21.33 -4.36 2.00
C LYS A 128 22.78 -4.51 2.46
N GLY A 129 22.96 -5.08 3.66
CA GLY A 129 24.28 -5.22 4.29
C GLY A 129 24.72 -4.04 5.15
N LEU A 130 23.90 -2.98 5.30
CA LEU A 130 24.18 -1.90 6.25
C LEU A 130 24.35 -2.46 7.67
N ALA A 131 25.47 -2.12 8.32
CA ALA A 131 25.69 -2.43 9.74
C ALA A 131 24.75 -1.58 10.61
N LYS A 132 23.92 -2.24 11.43
CA LYS A 132 23.02 -1.59 12.39
C LYS A 132 23.73 -1.33 13.74
N ASP A 133 24.92 -0.73 13.68
CA ASP A 133 25.79 -0.47 14.85
C ASP A 133 25.64 0.97 15.41
N GLY A 134 24.70 1.74 14.87
CA GLY A 134 24.42 3.11 15.28
C GLY A 134 25.34 4.18 14.67
N ARG A 135 26.25 3.80 13.77
CA ARG A 135 27.20 4.76 13.14
C ARG A 135 26.78 5.22 11.75
N ALA A 136 25.83 4.53 11.13
CA ALA A 136 25.32 4.90 9.82
C ALA A 136 24.66 6.29 9.86
N PRO A 137 24.94 7.18 8.89
CA PRO A 137 24.25 8.46 8.81
C PRO A 137 22.75 8.24 8.59
N LEU A 138 21.93 9.00 9.31
CA LEU A 138 20.47 8.94 9.24
C LEU A 138 19.94 10.24 8.66
N TYR A 139 19.10 10.12 7.62
CA TYR A 139 18.20 11.18 7.20
C TYR A 139 16.79 10.85 7.70
N GLN A 140 16.25 11.71 8.57
CA GLN A 140 14.91 11.56 9.12
C GLN A 140 14.00 12.65 8.55
N TYR A 141 12.90 12.22 7.95
CA TYR A 141 11.87 13.10 7.39
C TYR A 141 10.56 12.96 8.18
N GLY A 142 9.88 14.09 8.40
CA GLY A 142 8.56 14.17 9.02
C GLY A 142 7.85 15.47 8.62
N TYR A 143 6.51 15.44 8.57
CA TYR A 143 5.68 16.58 8.23
C TYR A 143 4.72 16.97 9.37
N GLY A 144 3.93 16.00 9.87
CA GLY A 144 2.93 16.17 10.93
C GLY A 144 1.95 15.00 10.93
#